data_AF-A0A5N5HYN4-F1
#
_entry.id   AF-A0A5N5HYN4-F1
#
_cell.length_a   1.000
_cell.length_b   1.000
_cell.length_c   1.000
_cell.angle_alpha   90.00
_cell.angle_beta   90.00
_cell.angle_gamma   90.00
#
_symmetry.space_group_name_H-M   'P 1'
#
loop_
_entity.id
_entity.type
_entity.pdbx_description
1 polymer ?
#
loop_
_entity_poly.entity_id
_entity_poly.type
_entity_poly.pdbx_seq_one_letter_code
_entity_poly.pdbx_strand_id
1 'polypeptide(L)'
;MKSLVMQGNGCTAFDENGEIVYRIDNYDNKHRNEVYLMDLRGKLLFSLFEKKMSVFPSWNGYQSNDIGAKKPIFQVRKSCRINLGNKDCSYKVTMGSDSNCYRLEGLNGKSSSLAFRIRDNNGGVVAEAKRKQSSSGVVFGDDVLTLVVEPHVDHSFIMALVTVYGLIRHQI
;
A
#
# COMPACT_ATOMS: atom_id res chain seq x y z
N MET A 1 -10.97 -9.33 -33.20
CA MET A 1 -10.22 -10.07 -32.17
C MET A 1 -9.25 -9.11 -31.48
N LYS A 2 -9.21 -9.10 -30.15
CA LYS A 2 -8.14 -8.44 -29.38
C LYS A 2 -7.84 -9.30 -28.15
N SER A 3 -6.57 -9.67 -28.02
CA SER A 3 -5.95 -10.17 -26.79
C SER A 3 -4.55 -9.57 -26.75
N LEU A 4 -4.19 -8.91 -25.65
CA LEU A 4 -2.80 -8.71 -25.28
C LEU A 4 -2.70 -8.52 -23.77
N VAL A 5 -1.76 -9.23 -23.15
CA VAL A 5 -1.32 -9.09 -21.75
C VAL A 5 0.20 -9.15 -21.81
N MET A 6 0.89 -8.06 -21.44
CA MET A 6 2.32 -8.08 -21.22
C MET A 6 2.55 -7.64 -19.78
N GLN A 7 2.84 -8.63 -18.94
CA GLN A 7 2.77 -8.56 -17.48
C GLN A 7 3.96 -7.77 -16.93
N GLY A 8 3.68 -6.59 -16.37
CA GLY A 8 4.63 -5.81 -15.58
C GLY A 8 4.70 -6.29 -14.14
N ASN A 9 5.52 -5.61 -13.32
CA ASN A 9 5.47 -5.77 -11.87
C ASN A 9 4.29 -4.92 -11.35
N GLY A 10 3.30 -5.54 -10.72
CA GLY A 10 2.07 -4.88 -10.33
C GLY A 10 1.05 -5.80 -9.66
N CYS A 11 -0.07 -5.23 -9.23
CA CYS A 11 -1.20 -5.98 -8.70
C CYS A 11 -2.55 -5.33 -9.10
N THR A 12 -3.63 -6.10 -8.99
CA THR A 12 -4.98 -5.63 -9.31
C THR A 12 -5.86 -5.85 -8.09
N ALA A 13 -6.65 -4.83 -7.74
CA ALA A 13 -7.63 -4.92 -6.67
C ALA A 13 -9.03 -5.12 -7.26
N PHE A 14 -9.79 -5.99 -6.62
CA PHE A 14 -11.15 -6.36 -7.00
C PHE A 14 -12.11 -6.01 -5.86
N ASP A 15 -13.32 -5.60 -6.21
CA ASP A 15 -14.40 -5.45 -5.22
C ASP A 15 -15.04 -6.81 -4.89
N GLU A 16 -16.08 -6.77 -4.06
CA GLU A 16 -16.86 -7.94 -3.66
C GLU A 16 -17.63 -8.61 -4.80
N ASN A 17 -17.91 -7.87 -5.89
CA ASN A 17 -18.58 -8.38 -7.08
C ASN A 17 -17.59 -9.03 -8.07
N GLY A 18 -16.28 -8.91 -7.80
CA GLY A 18 -15.22 -9.39 -8.69
C GLY A 18 -14.84 -8.39 -9.78
N GLU A 19 -15.30 -7.15 -9.69
CA GLU A 19 -14.99 -6.09 -10.64
C GLU A 19 -13.65 -5.42 -10.27
N ILE A 20 -12.88 -5.06 -11.29
CA ILE A 20 -11.60 -4.38 -11.09
C ILE A 20 -11.87 -2.95 -10.62
N VAL A 21 -11.35 -2.61 -9.45
CA VAL A 21 -11.46 -1.25 -8.88
C VAL A 21 -10.16 -0.45 -9.01
N TYR A 22 -9.01 -1.11 -8.90
CA TYR A 22 -7.71 -0.46 -9.02
C TYR A 22 -6.71 -1.31 -9.79
N ARG A 23 -5.85 -0.62 -10.55
CA ARG A 23 -4.66 -1.20 -11.18
C ARG A 23 -3.42 -0.55 -10.58
N ILE A 24 -2.49 -1.38 -10.14
CA ILE A 24 -1.20 -0.96 -9.61
C ILE A 24 -0.16 -1.50 -10.57
N ASP A 25 0.57 -0.61 -11.23
CA ASP A 25 1.58 -1.01 -12.19
C ASP A 25 2.88 -0.23 -11.96
N ASN A 26 3.99 -0.92 -12.19
CA ASN A 26 5.29 -0.30 -12.41
C ASN A 26 5.56 -0.28 -13.93
N TYR A 27 5.50 0.91 -14.52
CA TYR A 27 5.74 1.09 -15.95
C TYR A 27 7.20 1.41 -16.31
N ASP A 28 8.10 1.62 -15.33
CA ASP A 28 9.50 1.93 -15.59
C ASP A 28 10.39 0.69 -15.48
N ASN A 29 10.88 0.21 -16.62
CA ASN A 29 11.83 -0.90 -16.70
C ASN A 29 13.23 -0.56 -16.16
N LYS A 30 13.56 0.73 -15.95
CA LYS A 30 14.89 1.17 -15.49
C LYS A 30 14.94 1.49 -13.99
N HIS A 31 13.83 1.92 -13.39
CA HIS A 31 13.76 2.28 -11.98
C HIS A 31 12.55 1.65 -11.29
N ARG A 32 12.79 0.57 -10.54
CA ARG A 32 11.78 -0.08 -9.66
C ARG A 32 11.24 0.82 -8.53
N ASN A 33 11.60 2.09 -8.55
CA ASN A 33 11.36 3.04 -7.48
C ASN A 33 10.07 3.83 -7.70
N GLU A 34 9.40 3.70 -8.86
CA GLU A 34 8.15 4.39 -9.15
C GLU A 34 7.02 3.40 -9.43
N VAL A 35 5.86 3.63 -8.81
CA VAL A 35 4.66 2.80 -8.96
C VAL A 35 3.43 3.68 -9.08
N TYR A 36 2.52 3.31 -9.97
CA TYR A 36 1.32 4.07 -10.27
C TYR A 36 0.07 3.31 -9.83
N LEU A 37 -0.77 3.99 -9.04
CA LEU A 37 -2.11 3.52 -8.69
C LEU A 37 -3.12 4.23 -9.59
N MET A 38 -3.91 3.46 -10.33
CA MET A 38 -4.90 3.95 -11.28
C MET A 38 -6.28 3.36 -11.00
N ASP A 39 -7.33 4.06 -11.46
CA ASP A 39 -8.68 3.49 -11.55
C ASP A 39 -8.82 2.52 -12.74
N LEU A 40 -9.98 1.87 -12.84
CA LEU A 40 -10.30 0.92 -13.91
C LEU A 40 -10.27 1.50 -15.33
N ARG A 41 -10.43 2.83 -15.46
CA ARG A 41 -10.39 3.58 -16.73
C ARG A 41 -8.97 4.00 -17.11
N GLY A 42 -7.99 3.73 -16.26
CA GLY A 42 -6.59 4.14 -16.44
C GLY A 42 -6.32 5.58 -16.01
N LYS A 43 -7.22 6.22 -15.24
CA LYS A 43 -6.93 7.52 -14.64
C LYS A 43 -5.93 7.31 -13.51
N LEU A 44 -4.79 8.00 -13.56
CA LEU A 44 -3.84 8.04 -12.47
C LEU A 44 -4.48 8.65 -11.23
N LEU A 45 -4.32 7.99 -10.08
CA LEU A 45 -4.79 8.47 -8.78
C LEU A 45 -3.60 8.90 -7.92
N PHE A 46 -2.57 8.05 -7.82
CA PHE A 46 -1.35 8.31 -7.08
C PHE A 46 -0.10 7.84 -7.83
N SER A 47 0.95 8.64 -7.75
CA SER A 47 2.33 8.22 -8.06
C SER A 47 3.09 7.98 -6.76
N LEU A 48 3.73 6.82 -6.64
CA LEU A 48 4.46 6.39 -5.46
C LEU A 48 5.93 6.29 -5.79
N PHE A 49 6.78 6.95 -5.00
CA PHE A 49 8.21 7.03 -5.24
C PHE A 49 9.04 6.57 -4.04
N GLU A 50 9.95 5.64 -4.27
CA GLU A 50 10.99 5.27 -3.31
C GLU A 50 12.09 6.35 -3.30
N LYS A 51 12.25 6.98 -2.15
CA LYS A 51 13.38 7.82 -1.82
C LYS A 51 14.38 7.02 -1.00
N LYS A 52 15.50 6.65 -1.64
CA LYS A 52 16.63 5.99 -0.99
C LYS A 52 17.33 6.98 -0.04
N MET A 53 17.34 6.64 1.24
CA MET A 53 18.05 7.36 2.30
C MET A 53 19.05 6.39 2.94
N SER A 54 20.12 6.91 3.55
CA SER A 54 21.27 6.14 4.05
C SER A 54 20.92 5.01 5.05
N VAL A 55 19.81 5.11 5.81
CA VAL A 55 19.48 4.16 6.89
C VAL A 55 18.28 3.27 6.59
N PHE A 56 17.18 3.83 6.07
CA PHE A 56 16.01 3.06 5.61
C PHE A 56 15.36 3.80 4.44
N PRO A 57 14.93 3.08 3.38
CA PRO A 57 14.12 3.69 2.33
C PRO A 57 12.85 4.33 2.90
N SER A 58 12.44 5.42 2.27
CA SER A 58 11.14 6.07 2.53
C SER A 58 10.36 6.11 1.23
N TRP A 59 9.04 6.04 1.33
CA TRP A 59 8.15 6.14 0.17
C TRP A 59 7.35 7.43 0.23
N ASN A 60 7.27 8.14 -0.88
CA ASN A 60 6.49 9.36 -1.02
C ASN A 60 5.30 9.09 -1.94
N GLY A 61 4.13 9.61 -1.59
CA GLY A 61 2.95 9.60 -2.45
C GLY A 61 2.62 11.00 -2.97
N TYR A 62 2.28 11.06 -4.25
CA TYR A 62 1.86 12.27 -4.97
C TYR A 62 0.48 11.99 -5.59
N GLN A 63 -0.47 12.90 -5.40
CA GLN A 63 -1.80 12.75 -5.97
C GLN A 63 -1.81 13.25 -7.42
N SER A 64 -2.57 12.59 -8.30
CA SER A 64 -2.53 12.91 -9.74
C SER A 64 -3.06 14.30 -10.11
N ASN A 65 -3.82 14.97 -9.24
CA ASN A 65 -4.31 16.34 -9.55
C ASN A 65 -3.18 17.38 -9.44
N ASP A 66 -2.03 16.97 -8.93
CA ASP A 66 -0.90 17.81 -8.55
C ASP A 66 0.30 17.56 -9.49
N ILE A 67 0.05 17.44 -10.80
CA ILE A 67 1.11 17.30 -11.84
C ILE A 67 1.97 18.58 -11.81
N GLY A 68 3.08 18.54 -11.06
CA GLY A 68 3.97 19.67 -10.81
C GLY A 68 4.15 20.03 -9.33
N ALA A 69 3.46 19.36 -8.39
CA ALA A 69 3.66 19.58 -6.97
C ALA A 69 5.08 19.16 -6.55
N LYS A 70 5.82 20.13 -6.00
CA LYS A 70 7.17 19.91 -5.47
C LYS A 70 7.20 19.12 -4.17
N LYS A 71 6.04 18.87 -3.54
CA LYS A 71 5.93 18.25 -2.22
C LYS A 71 4.99 17.04 -2.26
N PRO A 72 5.37 15.93 -1.60
CA PRO A 72 4.48 14.78 -1.48
C PRO A 72 3.33 15.07 -0.53
N ILE A 73 2.16 14.49 -0.82
CA ILE A 73 0.99 14.59 0.06
C ILE A 73 1.13 13.67 1.28
N PHE A 74 1.89 12.59 1.16
CA PHE A 74 2.26 11.74 2.28
C PHE A 74 3.65 11.12 2.12
N GLN A 75 4.26 10.78 3.24
CA GLN A 75 5.51 10.03 3.32
C GLN A 75 5.38 8.86 4.29
N VAL A 76 5.78 7.67 3.85
CA VAL A 76 5.87 6.45 4.65
C VAL A 76 7.30 6.18 5.03
N ARG A 77 7.59 6.05 6.32
CA ARG A 77 8.92 5.80 6.85
C ARG A 77 8.90 4.73 7.93
N LYS A 78 9.91 3.85 7.92
CA LYS A 78 10.11 2.86 8.98
C LYS A 78 10.34 3.54 10.33
N SER A 79 9.61 3.10 11.34
CA SER A 79 9.68 3.56 12.72
C SER A 79 9.77 2.34 13.63
N CYS A 80 10.95 2.09 14.21
CA CYS A 80 11.13 1.03 15.19
C CYS A 80 11.21 1.64 16.60
N ARG A 81 10.39 1.12 17.51
CA ARG A 81 10.45 1.43 18.94
C ARG A 81 11.13 0.27 19.65
N ILE A 82 12.09 0.58 20.51
CA ILE A 82 12.77 -0.40 21.35
C ILE A 82 12.19 -0.22 22.74
N ASN A 83 11.39 -1.19 23.20
CA ASN A 83 10.84 -1.19 24.55
C ASN A 83 11.21 -2.52 25.22
N LEU A 84 11.96 -2.46 26.32
CA LEU A 84 12.16 -3.57 27.26
C LEU A 84 12.53 -4.92 26.60
N GLY A 85 13.45 -4.89 25.62
CA GLY A 85 13.94 -6.08 24.91
C GLY A 85 13.07 -6.54 23.73
N ASN A 86 11.91 -5.94 23.51
CA ASN A 86 11.05 -6.22 22.35
C ASN A 86 11.17 -5.10 21.31
N LYS A 87 11.47 -5.47 20.06
CA LYS A 87 11.63 -4.53 18.94
C LYS A 87 10.34 -4.53 18.13
N ASP A 88 9.51 -3.51 18.33
CA ASP A 88 8.32 -3.30 17.51
C ASP A 88 8.66 -2.35 16.36
N CYS A 89 8.49 -2.82 15.13
CA CYS A 89 8.75 -2.03 13.92
C CYS A 89 7.46 -1.87 13.15
N SER A 90 7.06 -0.61 12.99
CA SER A 90 5.93 -0.18 12.17
C SER A 90 6.40 0.80 11.10
N TYR A 91 5.50 1.22 10.22
CA TYR A 91 5.74 2.30 9.28
C TYR A 91 4.83 3.47 9.63
N LYS A 92 5.43 4.62 9.90
CA LYS A 92 4.70 5.87 10.16
C LYS A 92 4.43 6.55 8.82
N VAL A 93 3.18 6.94 8.62
CA VAL A 93 2.75 7.82 7.52
C VAL A 93 2.64 9.22 8.06
N THR A 94 3.33 10.15 7.41
CA THR A 94 3.26 11.59 7.72
C THR A 94 2.60 12.29 6.55
N MET A 95 1.55 13.06 6.80
CA MET A 95 0.89 13.86 5.77
C MET A 95 1.64 15.19 5.56
N GLY A 96 1.55 15.75 4.35
CA GLY A 96 2.31 16.95 3.96
C GLY A 96 1.87 18.26 4.62
N SER A 97 0.59 18.37 5.02
CA SER A 97 -0.02 19.60 5.55
C SER A 97 -0.69 19.45 6.92
N ASP A 98 -0.91 18.22 7.39
CA ASP A 98 -1.73 17.94 8.57
C ASP A 98 -0.95 17.21 9.67
N SER A 99 -1.38 17.39 10.92
CA SER A 99 -0.99 16.57 12.08
C SER A 99 -1.52 15.13 12.00
N ASN A 100 -2.34 14.81 11.00
CA ASN A 100 -2.84 13.48 10.75
C ASN A 100 -1.68 12.52 10.43
N CYS A 101 -1.61 11.44 11.18
CA CYS A 101 -0.64 10.38 10.94
C CYS A 101 -1.33 9.02 10.91
N TYR A 102 -0.87 8.15 10.02
CA TYR A 102 -1.29 6.75 9.99
C TYR A 102 -0.12 5.86 10.39
N ARG A 103 -0.42 4.63 10.79
CA ARG A 103 0.57 3.60 11.08
C ARG A 103 0.24 2.32 10.36
N LEU A 104 1.22 1.75 9.67
CA LEU A 104 1.13 0.42 9.07
C LEU A 104 1.86 -0.56 9.95
N GLU A 105 1.14 -1.58 10.41
CA GLU A 105 1.62 -2.55 11.39
C GLU A 105 1.39 -3.97 10.88
N GLY A 106 2.45 -4.79 10.88
CA GLY A 106 2.32 -6.21 10.56
C GLY A 106 1.60 -6.96 11.68
N LEU A 107 0.77 -7.94 11.34
CA LEU A 107 -0.06 -8.66 12.31
C LEU A 107 0.66 -9.79 13.05
N ASN A 108 1.60 -10.51 12.39
CA ASN A 108 2.04 -11.81 12.91
C ASN A 108 3.53 -11.96 13.22
N GLY A 109 4.35 -10.89 13.18
CA GLY A 109 5.79 -10.94 13.52
C GLY A 109 6.68 -11.85 12.65
N LYS A 110 6.10 -12.80 11.91
CA LYS A 110 6.75 -13.66 10.93
C LYS A 110 7.07 -12.81 9.69
N SER A 111 8.32 -12.91 9.23
CA SER A 111 8.85 -12.10 8.13
C SER A 111 8.05 -12.26 6.82
N SER A 112 7.37 -13.40 6.63
CA SER A 112 6.67 -13.76 5.40
C SER A 112 5.18 -13.39 5.32
N SER A 113 4.52 -12.97 6.42
CA SER A 113 3.07 -12.68 6.33
C SER A 113 2.79 -11.27 5.80
N LEU A 114 2.03 -11.19 4.70
CA LEU A 114 1.42 -9.97 4.16
C LEU A 114 0.24 -9.46 5.03
N ALA A 115 -0.05 -10.10 6.16
CA ALA A 115 -1.10 -9.64 7.04
C ALA A 115 -0.67 -8.36 7.76
N PHE A 116 -1.38 -7.25 7.54
CA PHE A 116 -1.12 -5.97 8.17
C PHE A 116 -2.41 -5.20 8.41
N ARG A 117 -2.31 -4.16 9.24
CA ARG A 117 -3.39 -3.21 9.48
C ARG A 117 -2.89 -1.78 9.39
N ILE A 118 -3.78 -0.89 8.96
CA ILE A 118 -3.57 0.55 8.93
C ILE A 118 -4.36 1.16 10.07
N ARG A 119 -3.66 1.92 10.90
CA ARG A 119 -4.21 2.67 12.03
C ARG A 119 -4.23 4.15 11.72
N ASP A 120 -5.29 4.84 12.12
CA ASP A 120 -5.33 6.30 12.14
C ASP A 120 -4.57 6.88 13.34
N ASN A 121 -4.64 8.20 13.51
CA ASN A 121 -4.00 8.92 14.61
C ASN A 121 -4.64 8.63 15.98
N ASN A 122 -5.91 8.22 16.00
CA ASN A 122 -6.67 7.91 17.20
C ASN A 122 -6.45 6.45 17.66
N GLY A 123 -5.74 5.65 16.86
CA GLY A 123 -5.53 4.22 17.11
C GLY A 123 -6.65 3.33 16.58
N GLY A 124 -7.63 3.89 15.86
CA GLY A 124 -8.66 3.17 15.15
C GLY A 124 -8.08 2.42 13.95
N VAL A 125 -8.49 1.16 13.75
CA VAL A 125 -8.13 0.41 12.55
C VAL A 125 -9.01 0.89 11.41
N VAL A 126 -8.40 1.45 10.37
CA VAL A 126 -9.11 1.97 9.19
C VAL A 126 -9.04 1.03 7.99
N ALA A 127 -8.07 0.11 8.00
CA ALA A 127 -7.98 -0.95 7.03
C ALA A 127 -7.23 -2.16 7.60
N GLU A 128 -7.59 -3.35 7.14
CA GLU A 128 -6.92 -4.59 7.51
C GLU A 128 -6.81 -5.51 6.29
N ALA A 129 -5.59 -6.00 6.05
CA ALA A 129 -5.29 -6.95 5.00
C ALA A 129 -4.89 -8.30 5.60
N LYS A 130 -5.50 -9.36 5.11
CA LYS A 130 -5.24 -10.76 5.52
C LYS A 130 -5.18 -11.67 4.31
N ARG A 131 -4.53 -12.83 4.44
CA ARG A 131 -4.54 -13.86 3.40
C ARG A 131 -5.97 -14.28 3.10
N LYS A 132 -6.34 -14.29 1.81
CA LYS A 132 -7.71 -14.58 1.38
C LYS A 132 -8.05 -16.04 1.70
N GLN A 133 -9.25 -16.24 2.21
CA GLN A 133 -9.84 -17.55 2.47
C GLN A 133 -11.23 -17.60 1.83
N SER A 134 -11.59 -18.74 1.24
CA SER A 134 -12.95 -18.96 0.74
C SER A 134 -13.92 -19.12 1.91
N SER A 135 -15.23 -19.02 1.63
CA SER A 135 -16.28 -19.34 2.59
C SER A 135 -16.23 -20.79 3.10
N SER A 136 -15.66 -21.70 2.31
CA SER A 136 -15.41 -23.11 2.69
C SER A 136 -14.09 -23.33 3.44
N GLY A 137 -13.32 -22.27 3.73
CA GLY A 137 -12.05 -22.35 4.46
C GLY A 137 -10.82 -22.67 3.62
N VAL A 138 -10.93 -22.68 2.29
CA VAL A 138 -9.78 -22.88 1.39
C VAL A 138 -8.92 -21.63 1.40
N VAL A 139 -7.64 -21.79 1.74
CA VAL A 139 -6.67 -20.69 1.80
C VAL A 139 -6.06 -20.48 0.41
N PHE A 140 -6.12 -19.26 -0.11
CA PHE A 140 -5.51 -18.88 -1.40
C PHE A 140 -3.99 -18.73 -1.28
N GLY A 141 -3.28 -18.40 -2.37
CA GLY A 141 -1.84 -18.09 -2.33
C GLY A 141 -1.49 -16.96 -1.35
N ASP A 142 -0.24 -16.87 -0.92
CA ASP A 142 0.23 -15.80 -0.02
C ASP A 142 0.18 -14.40 -0.68
N ASP A 143 0.10 -14.38 -2.01
CA ASP A 143 -0.07 -13.23 -2.90
C ASP A 143 -1.53 -12.77 -3.05
N VAL A 144 -2.50 -13.53 -2.51
CA VAL A 144 -3.92 -13.20 -2.60
C VAL A 144 -4.45 -12.76 -1.23
N LEU A 145 -4.83 -11.49 -1.14
CA LEU A 145 -5.33 -10.88 0.09
C LEU A 145 -6.80 -10.52 0.03
N THR A 146 -7.44 -10.59 1.19
CA THR A 146 -8.68 -9.86 1.48
C THR A 146 -8.29 -8.56 2.18
N LEU A 147 -8.78 -7.44 1.66
CA LEU A 147 -8.64 -6.12 2.26
C LEU A 147 -10.01 -5.64 2.72
N VAL A 148 -10.12 -5.30 4.00
CA VAL A 148 -11.28 -4.61 4.57
C VAL A 148 -10.88 -3.16 4.82
N VAL A 149 -11.71 -2.21 4.36
CA VAL A 149 -11.49 -0.78 4.52
C VAL A 149 -12.73 -0.16 5.14
N GLU A 150 -12.54 0.71 6.13
CA GLU A 150 -13.63 1.43 6.77
C GLU A 150 -14.33 2.38 5.78
N PRO A 151 -15.67 2.53 5.84
CA PRO A 151 -16.42 3.28 4.84
C PRO A 151 -16.21 4.81 4.89
N HIS A 152 -15.64 5.32 5.98
CA HIS A 152 -15.50 6.76 6.23
C HIS A 152 -14.14 7.33 5.82
N VAL A 153 -13.24 6.51 5.27
CA VAL A 153 -11.91 6.94 4.82
C VAL A 153 -11.83 7.03 3.30
N ASP A 154 -10.81 7.72 2.78
CA ASP A 154 -10.54 7.73 1.35
C ASP A 154 -9.95 6.38 0.92
N HIS A 155 -10.75 5.57 0.22
CA HIS A 155 -10.36 4.23 -0.24
C HIS A 155 -9.17 4.27 -1.21
N SER A 156 -9.05 5.29 -2.07
CA SER A 156 -7.92 5.41 -3.00
C SER A 156 -6.63 5.73 -2.25
N PHE A 157 -6.70 6.58 -1.23
CA PHE A 157 -5.56 6.83 -0.34
C PHE A 157 -5.16 5.58 0.46
N ILE A 158 -6.12 4.85 1.02
CA ILE A 158 -5.84 3.58 1.71
C ILE A 158 -5.16 2.59 0.77
N MET A 159 -5.65 2.47 -0.48
CA MET A 159 -5.01 1.62 -1.48
C MET A 159 -3.57 2.06 -1.79
N ALA A 160 -3.29 3.36 -1.85
CA ALA A 160 -1.93 3.86 -2.02
C ALA A 160 -1.00 3.41 -0.86
N LEU A 161 -1.49 3.41 0.39
CA LEU A 161 -0.74 2.91 1.54
C LEU A 161 -0.55 1.39 1.50
N VAL A 162 -1.57 0.64 1.08
CA VAL A 162 -1.51 -0.82 0.87
C VAL A 162 -0.41 -1.16 -0.15
N THR A 163 -0.38 -0.44 -1.27
CA THR A 163 0.65 -0.60 -2.30
C THR A 163 2.04 -0.34 -1.75
N VAL A 164 2.25 0.78 -1.02
CA VAL A 164 3.54 1.07 -0.39
C VAL A 164 3.98 -0.04 0.57
N TYR A 165 3.06 -0.60 1.37
CA TYR A 165 3.40 -1.70 2.26
C TYR A 165 3.84 -2.95 1.49
N GLY A 166 3.13 -3.30 0.41
CA GLY A 166 3.50 -4.40 -0.48
C GLY A 166 4.89 -4.22 -1.08
N LEU A 167 5.22 -3.01 -1.53
CA LEU A 167 6.53 -2.66 -2.10
C LEU A 167 7.65 -2.78 -1.06
N ILE A 168 7.44 -2.28 0.16
CA ILE A 168 8.39 -2.41 1.27
C ILE A 168 8.64 -3.87 1.64
N ARG A 169 7.64 -4.73 1.48
CA ARG A 169 7.73 -6.18 1.73
C ARG A 169 8.22 -6.97 0.52
N HIS A 170 8.53 -6.32 -0.61
CA HIS A 170 8.93 -6.94 -1.88
C HIS A 170 7.90 -7.94 -2.44
N GLN A 171 6.62 -7.59 -2.38
CA GLN A 171 5.50 -8.44 -2.84
C GLN A 171 4.69 -7.83 -3.99
N ILE A 172 5.02 -6.60 -4.38
CA ILE A 172 4.62 -5.88 -5.59
C ILE A 172 5.92 -5.41 -6.24
#